data_AF-A0AAX4PGX9-F1
#
_entry.id   AF-A0AAX4PGX9-F1
#
_cell.length_a   1.000
_cell.length_b   1.000
_cell.length_c   1.000
_cell.angle_alpha   90.00
_cell.angle_beta   90.00
_cell.angle_gamma   90.00
#
_symmetry.space_group_name_H-M   'P 1'
#
loop_
_entity.id
_entity.type
_entity.pdbx_description
1 polymer ?
#
loop_
_entity_poly.entity_id
_entity_poly.type
_entity_poly.pdbx_seq_one_letter_code
_entity_poly.pdbx_strand_id
1 'polypeptide(L)'
;MVVATETYAYAAEPQPVRSRRRPKYRESDETGEMASNIMFDRRVVRGNTYAAQILPAEPLVETTGRPKKVVQTLKRASTPEPIDGRRHMDIQTDAYLEELTDTVPEAEIQTQTDAFLDRPPTPRFIPMKTGVDAETQIESGEIFDFDLEVEPILEVLVGKTLEQGLMEVLEEEELEAMRKHQENFEQIRNAELIATQRMEASEKRKEEEKQRRIDQEKQRLEREGQVRQKVAASSFARGFLDTVVEDVFADLHQAGHFYDPVEKEVSDTFLPWLLAETQSQLHGMEVSYNTAKNIVAAAIKKKLEQQQAAEDARKAAIAEAKAAEEAEARAAEEAAAAEAAAAEAGEEGEEAAGEEGGEEGGESAE
;
A
#
# COMPACT_ATOMS: atom_id res chain seq x y z
N MET A 1 -0.26 50.12 21.20
CA MET A 1 -0.51 49.39 22.45
C MET A 1 -0.34 47.91 22.10
N VAL A 2 0.82 47.34 22.40
CA VAL A 2 1.22 45.98 22.00
C VAL A 2 0.78 45.03 23.13
N VAL A 3 -0.09 44.08 22.83
CA VAL A 3 -0.58 43.09 23.81
C VAL A 3 0.34 41.87 23.75
N ALA A 4 1.07 41.65 24.84
CA ALA A 4 1.95 40.50 25.02
C ALA A 4 1.10 39.24 25.26
N THR A 5 1.39 38.17 24.52
CA THR A 5 0.86 36.83 24.75
C THR A 5 1.80 36.08 25.68
N GLU A 6 1.42 35.95 26.95
CA GLU A 6 2.16 35.13 27.92
C GLU A 6 1.84 33.64 27.71
N THR A 7 2.84 32.88 27.26
CA THR A 7 2.77 31.41 27.17
C THR A 7 3.10 30.83 28.55
N TYR A 8 2.12 30.16 29.18
CA TYR A 8 2.29 29.49 30.46
C TYR A 8 3.17 28.23 30.28
N ALA A 9 4.39 28.25 30.81
CA ALA A 9 5.30 27.11 30.84
C ALA A 9 5.43 26.61 32.28
N TYR A 10 4.93 25.39 32.53
CA TYR A 10 5.08 24.71 33.82
C TYR A 10 6.45 24.00 33.86
N ALA A 11 7.33 24.45 34.73
CA ALA A 11 8.61 23.81 35.03
C ALA A 11 8.70 23.57 36.54
N ALA A 12 8.81 22.30 36.95
CA ALA A 12 9.05 21.90 38.33
C ALA A 12 10.41 21.21 38.42
N GLU A 13 11.24 21.64 39.39
CA GLU A 13 12.53 21.01 39.65
C GLU A 13 12.36 19.61 40.28
N PRO A 14 13.20 18.62 39.93
CA PRO A 14 13.06 17.27 40.46
C PRO A 14 13.43 17.23 41.96
N GLN A 15 12.43 17.00 42.82
CA GLN A 15 12.67 16.72 44.24
C GLN A 15 13.04 15.24 44.46
N PRO A 16 14.14 14.95 45.19
CA PRO A 16 14.49 13.59 45.55
C PRO A 16 13.56 13.05 46.66
N VAL A 17 13.12 11.81 46.50
CA VAL A 17 12.36 11.05 47.50
C VAL A 17 13.21 10.91 48.76
N ARG A 18 12.83 11.59 49.85
CA ARG A 18 13.51 11.50 51.14
C ARG A 18 13.42 10.06 51.65
N SER A 19 14.54 9.33 51.58
CA SER A 19 14.66 8.00 52.21
C SER A 19 14.44 8.15 53.72
N ARG A 20 13.46 7.42 54.27
CA ARG A 20 13.19 7.37 55.71
C ARG A 20 14.33 6.65 56.43
N ARG A 21 15.45 7.35 56.68
CA ARG A 21 16.39 6.97 57.74
C ARG A 21 16.05 7.75 58.99
N ARG A 22 15.62 7.03 60.02
CA ARG A 22 15.36 7.56 61.37
C ARG A 22 16.63 8.21 61.96
N PRO A 23 16.54 9.39 62.61
CA PRO A 23 17.60 9.88 63.46
C PRO A 23 17.76 8.99 64.71
N LYS A 24 19.00 8.88 65.20
CA LYS A 24 19.44 7.92 66.24
C LYS A 24 19.31 8.47 67.67
N TYR A 25 18.60 9.58 67.86
CA TYR A 25 18.35 10.14 69.18
C TYR A 25 16.86 10.47 69.33
N ARG A 26 16.29 10.04 70.46
CA ARG A 26 14.86 10.08 70.75
C ARG A 26 14.62 11.31 71.62
N GLU A 27 14.09 12.37 71.01
CA GLU A 27 13.36 13.38 71.78
C GLU A 27 11.95 12.82 72.01
N SER A 28 11.64 12.63 73.28
CA SER A 28 10.32 12.34 73.77
C SER A 28 9.50 13.62 73.72
N ASP A 29 8.51 13.68 72.84
CA ASP A 29 7.14 14.10 73.13
C ASP A 29 6.32 13.97 71.85
N GLU A 30 5.00 13.98 72.01
CA GLU A 30 3.94 13.79 70.99
C GLU A 30 3.42 12.35 70.85
N THR A 31 2.31 12.13 71.56
CA THR A 31 1.24 11.16 71.26
C THR A 31 0.71 11.38 69.84
N GLY A 32 1.46 10.87 68.86
CA GLY A 32 1.00 10.63 67.50
C GLY A 32 0.79 9.14 67.32
N GLU A 33 -0.45 8.73 67.08
CA GLU A 33 -0.83 7.37 66.71
C GLU A 33 0.06 6.88 65.55
N MET A 34 1.04 6.04 65.88
CA MET A 34 1.82 5.36 64.86
C MET A 34 0.87 4.43 64.12
N ALA A 35 0.56 4.79 62.86
CA ALA A 35 -0.12 3.92 61.91
C ALA A 35 0.58 2.56 61.88
N SER A 36 0.02 1.62 62.65
CA SER A 36 0.51 0.26 62.75
C SER A 36 -0.07 -0.49 61.57
N ASN A 37 0.79 -1.04 60.73
CA ASN A 37 0.36 -1.85 59.58
C ASN A 37 -0.60 -2.94 60.08
N ILE A 38 -1.84 -2.93 59.56
CA ILE A 38 -2.93 -3.88 59.88
C ILE A 38 -2.47 -5.35 59.71
N MET A 39 -1.50 -5.57 58.82
CA MET A 39 -0.79 -6.84 58.61
C MET A 39 -0.05 -7.39 59.84
N PHE A 40 0.13 -6.62 60.91
CA PHE A 40 0.78 -7.05 62.16
C PHE A 40 -0.13 -6.92 63.39
N ASP A 41 -1.36 -6.46 63.22
CA ASP A 41 -2.33 -6.40 64.32
C ASP A 41 -2.79 -7.82 64.70
N ARG A 42 -2.72 -8.14 66.00
CA ARG A 42 -3.13 -9.44 66.57
C ARG A 42 -4.65 -9.60 66.62
N ARG A 43 -5.41 -8.51 66.50
CA ARG A 43 -6.88 -8.53 66.46
C ARG A 43 -7.43 -8.92 65.10
N VAL A 44 -6.61 -8.82 64.05
CA VAL A 44 -7.01 -9.12 62.67
C VAL A 44 -6.68 -10.59 62.39
N VAL A 45 -7.72 -11.43 62.39
CA VAL A 45 -7.63 -12.85 62.04
C VAL A 45 -7.38 -12.98 60.54
N ARG A 46 -6.27 -13.62 60.17
CA ARG A 46 -5.86 -13.79 58.76
C ARG A 46 -6.24 -15.20 58.33
N GLY A 47 -7.35 -15.34 57.63
CA GLY A 47 -7.86 -16.63 57.18
C GLY A 47 -9.33 -16.56 56.73
N ASN A 48 -9.81 -17.66 56.14
CA ASN A 48 -11.21 -17.79 55.67
C ASN A 48 -12.17 -17.87 56.89
N THR A 49 -13.13 -16.95 56.98
CA THR A 49 -14.07 -16.80 58.11
C THR A 49 -15.26 -17.78 58.08
N TYR A 50 -15.31 -18.70 57.11
CA TYR A 50 -16.40 -19.66 56.92
C TYR A 50 -16.23 -21.01 57.64
N ALA A 51 -15.13 -21.25 58.35
CA ALA A 51 -14.96 -22.48 59.13
C ALA A 51 -15.34 -22.24 60.60
N ALA A 52 -16.52 -22.71 61.01
CA ALA A 52 -16.90 -22.76 62.42
C ALA A 52 -15.85 -23.56 63.21
N GLN A 53 -15.27 -22.96 64.26
CA GLN A 53 -14.49 -23.70 65.25
C GLN A 53 -15.46 -24.61 66.01
N ILE A 54 -15.51 -25.88 65.63
CA ILE A 54 -16.24 -26.91 66.37
C ILE A 54 -15.38 -27.25 67.59
N LEU A 55 -15.73 -26.70 68.74
CA LEU A 55 -15.25 -27.22 70.03
C LEU A 55 -15.89 -28.62 70.21
N PRO A 56 -15.10 -29.70 70.40
CA PRO A 56 -15.69 -30.98 70.76
C PRO A 56 -16.31 -30.84 72.16
N ALA A 57 -17.63 -30.93 72.22
CA ALA A 57 -18.36 -31.11 73.47
C ALA A 57 -18.06 -32.52 73.98
N GLU A 58 -17.19 -32.64 74.98
CA GLU A 58 -17.01 -33.92 75.67
C GLU A 58 -18.11 -34.12 76.74
N PRO A 59 -18.62 -35.35 76.85
CA PRO A 59 -19.79 -35.69 77.65
C PRO A 59 -19.49 -35.70 79.14
N LEU A 60 -20.44 -35.16 79.92
CA LEU A 60 -20.53 -35.37 81.37
C LEU A 60 -20.83 -36.84 81.63
N VAL A 61 -19.79 -37.64 81.90
CA VAL A 61 -19.91 -39.00 82.41
C VAL A 61 -19.45 -39.01 83.86
N GLU A 62 -20.40 -39.19 84.76
CA GLU A 62 -20.17 -39.51 86.17
C GLU A 62 -19.41 -40.84 86.25
N THR A 63 -18.12 -40.78 86.53
CA THR A 63 -17.36 -41.95 86.97
C THR A 63 -16.84 -41.71 88.37
N THR A 64 -17.34 -42.54 89.28
CA THR A 64 -16.89 -42.74 90.65
C THR A 64 -15.37 -42.95 90.71
N GLY A 65 -14.63 -41.88 90.95
CA GLY A 65 -13.21 -41.89 91.24
C GLY A 65 -12.97 -41.22 92.58
N ARG A 66 -12.70 -42.02 93.62
CA ARG A 66 -12.31 -41.58 94.97
C ARG A 66 -11.39 -40.34 94.91
N PRO A 67 -11.65 -39.28 95.69
CA PRO A 67 -10.71 -38.19 95.80
C PRO A 67 -9.40 -38.72 96.38
N LYS A 68 -8.33 -38.72 95.57
CA LYS A 68 -6.97 -38.79 96.10
C LYS A 68 -6.78 -37.55 96.95
N LYS A 69 -6.99 -37.70 98.26
CA LYS A 69 -6.56 -36.72 99.27
C LYS A 69 -5.08 -36.47 99.02
N VAL A 70 -4.76 -35.29 98.51
CA VAL A 70 -3.41 -34.74 98.58
C VAL A 70 -3.14 -34.57 100.07
N VAL A 71 -2.47 -35.55 100.67
CA VAL A 71 -1.92 -35.41 102.02
C VAL A 71 -0.82 -34.37 101.89
N GLN A 72 -1.11 -33.14 102.31
CA GLN A 72 -0.05 -32.17 102.58
C GLN A 72 0.85 -32.78 103.65
N THR A 73 2.01 -33.30 103.22
CA THR A 73 3.10 -33.65 104.11
C THR A 73 3.65 -32.34 104.67
N LEU A 74 3.04 -31.88 105.77
CA LEU A 74 3.68 -30.92 106.66
C LEU A 74 5.04 -31.51 107.02
N LYS A 75 6.11 -30.87 106.55
CA LYS A 75 7.49 -31.21 106.94
C LYS A 75 7.55 -31.14 108.46
N ARG A 76 7.59 -32.30 109.12
CA ARG A 76 7.82 -32.39 110.57
C ARG A 76 9.20 -31.81 110.84
N ALA A 77 9.31 -30.96 111.86
CA ALA A 77 10.58 -30.38 112.27
C ALA A 77 11.59 -31.49 112.62
N SER A 78 12.82 -31.37 112.10
CA SER A 78 13.89 -32.35 112.34
C SER A 78 14.30 -32.35 113.81
N THR A 79 14.51 -33.53 114.38
CA THR A 79 15.05 -33.71 115.74
C THR A 79 16.49 -33.16 115.82
N PRO A 80 16.84 -32.43 116.91
CA PRO A 80 18.18 -31.86 117.08
C PRO A 80 19.28 -32.93 117.25
N GLU A 81 20.52 -32.59 116.92
CA GLU A 81 21.67 -33.51 116.92
C GLU A 81 22.02 -34.05 118.34
N PRO A 82 22.41 -35.33 118.48
CA PRO A 82 22.75 -35.94 119.77
C PRO A 82 24.00 -35.34 120.42
N ILE A 83 23.94 -35.17 121.74
CA ILE A 83 25.04 -34.70 122.58
C ILE A 83 26.12 -35.78 122.69
N ASP A 84 27.38 -35.37 122.57
CA ASP A 84 28.53 -36.27 122.44
C ASP A 84 28.62 -37.28 123.60
N GLY A 85 28.81 -38.55 123.26
CA GLY A 85 28.77 -39.70 124.18
C GLY A 85 27.42 -40.41 124.34
N ARG A 86 26.33 -39.93 123.73
CA ARG A 86 25.04 -40.65 123.66
C ARG A 86 24.55 -40.73 122.21
N ARG A 87 24.09 -41.90 121.78
CA ARG A 87 23.50 -42.09 120.46
C ARG A 87 21.98 -42.04 120.57
N HIS A 88 21.33 -41.22 119.75
CA HIS A 88 19.89 -41.32 119.58
C HIS A 88 19.56 -42.69 118.97
N MET A 89 18.56 -43.34 119.52
CA MET A 89 18.06 -44.63 119.06
C MET A 89 16.61 -44.42 118.63
N ASP A 90 16.33 -44.70 117.36
CA ASP A 90 14.98 -44.57 116.82
C ASP A 90 14.11 -45.68 117.42
N ILE A 91 13.15 -45.27 118.26
CA ILE A 91 12.16 -46.21 118.83
C ILE A 91 11.05 -46.34 117.79
N GLN A 92 10.81 -47.57 117.33
CA GLN A 92 9.74 -47.90 116.40
C GLN A 92 8.39 -47.59 117.06
N THR A 93 7.85 -46.41 116.75
CA THR A 93 6.56 -45.91 117.26
C THR A 93 5.43 -46.14 116.26
N ASP A 94 5.71 -46.85 115.16
CA ASP A 94 4.69 -47.33 114.25
C ASP A 94 3.92 -48.46 114.93
N ALA A 95 2.60 -48.31 115.01
CA ALA A 95 1.71 -49.31 115.58
C ALA A 95 1.78 -50.60 114.74
N TYR A 96 2.60 -51.55 115.17
CA TYR A 96 2.80 -52.84 114.54
C TYR A 96 1.69 -53.80 115.01
N LEU A 97 0.61 -53.87 114.24
CA LEU A 97 -0.50 -54.80 114.44
C LEU A 97 -0.37 -55.93 113.40
N GLU A 98 0.05 -57.11 113.84
CA GLU A 98 -0.06 -58.34 113.04
C GLU A 98 -1.49 -58.88 113.18
N GLU A 99 -2.23 -58.90 112.07
CA GLU A 99 -3.55 -59.51 112.01
C GLU A 99 -3.39 -61.05 111.99
N LEU A 100 -3.57 -61.69 113.15
CA LEU A 100 -3.73 -63.14 113.25
C LEU A 100 -5.04 -63.54 112.56
N THR A 101 -4.92 -64.27 111.45
CA THR A 101 -6.01 -64.62 110.52
C THR A 101 -6.67 -65.97 110.81
N ASP A 102 -6.43 -66.58 111.97
CA ASP A 102 -6.99 -67.88 112.34
C ASP A 102 -7.80 -67.79 113.64
N THR A 103 -9.11 -68.00 113.52
CA THR A 103 -10.07 -67.95 114.63
C THR A 103 -10.10 -69.29 115.34
N VAL A 104 -9.65 -69.32 116.61
CA VAL A 104 -9.72 -70.51 117.47
C VAL A 104 -11.19 -70.79 117.85
N PRO A 105 -11.69 -72.03 117.73
CA PRO A 105 -13.05 -72.36 118.12
C PRO A 105 -13.17 -72.44 119.64
N GLU A 106 -13.80 -71.44 120.25
CA GLU A 106 -14.14 -71.40 121.67
C GLU A 106 -15.59 -71.88 121.88
N ALA A 107 -15.74 -72.90 122.74
CA ALA A 107 -17.02 -73.41 123.18
C ALA A 107 -17.23 -72.99 124.64
N GLU A 108 -18.19 -72.09 124.89
CA GLU A 108 -18.58 -71.68 126.24
C GLU A 108 -20.08 -71.84 126.48
N ILE A 109 -20.37 -72.32 127.69
CA ILE A 109 -21.63 -72.86 128.18
C ILE A 109 -22.01 -72.07 129.46
N GLN A 110 -23.30 -71.71 129.57
CA GLN A 110 -24.05 -71.26 130.77
C GLN A 110 -23.81 -69.82 131.27
N THR A 111 -24.73 -69.08 131.93
CA THR A 111 -26.01 -69.33 132.66
C THR A 111 -26.94 -68.09 132.55
N GLN A 112 -28.25 -68.25 132.77
CA GLN A 112 -29.24 -67.17 132.78
C GLN A 112 -29.12 -66.29 134.04
N THR A 113 -28.64 -65.06 133.89
CA THR A 113 -28.87 -63.92 134.79
C THR A 113 -29.56 -62.82 133.98
N ASP A 114 -30.71 -62.35 134.46
CA ASP A 114 -31.48 -61.31 133.80
C ASP A 114 -30.72 -59.98 133.84
N ALA A 115 -30.36 -59.44 132.68
CA ALA A 115 -29.68 -58.17 132.57
C ALA A 115 -30.71 -57.06 132.80
N PHE A 116 -30.61 -56.38 133.94
CA PHE A 116 -31.43 -55.22 134.27
C PHE A 116 -31.34 -54.18 133.14
N LEU A 117 -32.31 -54.17 132.22
CA LEU A 117 -32.38 -53.19 131.14
C LEU A 117 -32.81 -51.85 131.73
N ASP A 118 -31.91 -50.85 131.70
CA ASP A 118 -32.26 -49.48 132.04
C ASP A 118 -33.45 -49.03 131.19
N ARG A 119 -34.48 -48.50 131.84
CA ARG A 119 -35.66 -47.96 131.15
C ARG A 119 -35.19 -46.91 130.14
N PRO A 120 -35.60 -46.98 128.85
CA PRO A 120 -35.19 -45.98 127.88
C PRO A 120 -35.58 -44.59 128.39
N PRO A 121 -34.71 -43.58 128.20
CA PRO A 121 -34.97 -42.24 128.72
C PRO A 121 -36.32 -41.75 128.19
N THR A 122 -37.17 -41.26 129.10
CA THR A 122 -38.49 -40.76 128.71
C THR A 122 -38.34 -39.71 127.61
N PRO A 123 -39.08 -39.82 126.49
CA PRO A 123 -38.92 -38.90 125.37
C PRO A 123 -39.11 -37.46 125.86
N ARG A 124 -38.20 -36.56 125.46
CA ARG A 124 -38.32 -35.14 125.79
C ARG A 124 -39.61 -34.59 125.17
N PHE A 125 -40.47 -34.00 126.00
CA PHE A 125 -41.66 -33.32 125.53
C PHE A 125 -41.26 -32.10 124.71
N ILE A 126 -41.45 -32.19 123.38
CA ILE A 126 -41.35 -31.05 122.47
C ILE A 126 -42.76 -30.47 122.37
N PRO A 127 -43.03 -29.28 122.92
CA PRO A 127 -44.33 -28.65 122.77
C PRO A 127 -44.65 -28.48 121.29
N MET A 128 -45.91 -28.76 120.90
CA MET A 128 -46.39 -28.44 119.55
C MET A 128 -46.19 -26.95 119.30
N LYS A 129 -45.74 -26.58 118.09
CA LYS A 129 -45.66 -25.17 117.67
C LYS A 129 -47.07 -24.57 117.71
N THR A 130 -47.43 -23.92 118.82
CA THR A 130 -48.62 -23.08 118.92
C THR A 130 -48.24 -21.66 118.50
N GLY A 131 -48.13 -21.48 117.20
CA GLY A 131 -47.99 -20.19 116.52
C GLY A 131 -48.86 -20.22 115.28
N VAL A 132 -49.45 -19.08 114.91
CA VAL A 132 -50.15 -18.94 113.63
C VAL A 132 -49.07 -18.73 112.58
N ASP A 133 -48.93 -19.68 111.65
CA ASP A 133 -48.04 -19.51 110.51
C ASP A 133 -48.62 -18.45 109.58
N ALA A 134 -47.81 -17.45 109.21
CA ALA A 134 -48.17 -16.39 108.28
C ALA A 134 -47.15 -16.39 107.13
N GLU A 135 -47.65 -16.47 105.90
CA GLU A 135 -46.85 -16.24 104.71
C GLU A 135 -47.21 -14.88 104.11
N THR A 136 -46.19 -14.14 103.72
CA THR A 136 -46.33 -12.88 102.99
C THR A 136 -45.66 -13.07 101.65
N GLN A 137 -46.46 -13.13 100.59
CA GLN A 137 -46.01 -13.17 99.21
C GLN A 137 -46.29 -11.80 98.59
N ILE A 138 -45.43 -11.39 97.65
CA ILE A 138 -45.69 -10.24 96.80
C ILE A 138 -46.17 -10.76 95.45
N GLU A 139 -47.34 -10.29 95.02
CA GLU A 139 -47.97 -10.72 93.79
C GLU A 139 -47.40 -9.94 92.58
N SER A 140 -47.51 -10.53 91.39
CA SER A 140 -47.04 -9.88 90.17
C SER A 140 -47.80 -8.56 89.93
N GLY A 141 -47.09 -7.44 90.02
CA GLY A 141 -47.64 -6.09 89.80
C GLY A 141 -47.72 -5.20 91.06
N GLU A 142 -47.48 -5.71 92.26
CA GLU A 142 -47.61 -4.92 93.50
C GLU A 142 -46.47 -3.90 93.73
N ILE A 143 -45.29 -4.10 93.13
CA ILE A 143 -44.14 -3.19 93.25
C ILE A 143 -43.86 -2.43 91.94
N PHE A 144 -44.79 -2.48 90.98
CA PHE A 144 -44.56 -1.81 89.70
C PHE A 144 -44.68 -0.29 89.86
N ASP A 145 -43.57 0.41 89.62
CA ASP A 145 -43.53 1.86 89.49
C ASP A 145 -43.42 2.23 88.01
N PHE A 146 -44.48 2.85 87.48
CA PHE A 146 -44.54 3.20 86.06
C PHE A 146 -43.50 4.25 85.69
N ASP A 147 -43.27 5.24 86.56
CA ASP A 147 -42.40 6.37 86.24
C ASP A 147 -40.93 5.92 86.14
N LEU A 148 -40.52 4.96 86.97
CA LEU A 148 -39.18 4.38 86.95
C LEU A 148 -38.97 3.41 85.78
N GLU A 149 -39.98 2.60 85.44
CA GLU A 149 -39.84 1.58 84.40
C GLU A 149 -39.98 2.16 82.97
N VAL A 150 -40.72 3.26 82.80
CA VAL A 150 -40.92 3.91 81.49
C VAL A 150 -39.73 4.77 81.06
N GLU A 151 -38.93 5.25 82.01
CA GLU A 151 -37.76 6.11 81.78
C GLU A 151 -36.78 5.53 80.73
N PRO A 152 -36.29 4.28 80.83
CA PRO A 152 -35.39 3.72 79.81
C PRO A 152 -36.06 3.51 78.44
N ILE A 153 -37.38 3.28 78.41
CA ILE A 153 -38.13 3.13 77.15
C ILE A 153 -38.22 4.48 76.43
N LEU A 154 -38.52 5.55 77.17
CA LEU A 154 -38.60 6.90 76.63
C LEU A 154 -37.23 7.41 76.21
N GLU A 155 -36.17 7.14 76.98
CA GLU A 155 -34.80 7.53 76.61
C GLU A 155 -34.40 6.91 75.26
N VAL A 156 -34.63 5.61 75.08
CA VAL A 156 -34.32 4.93 73.82
C VAL A 156 -35.19 5.44 72.67
N LEU A 157 -36.48 5.69 72.92
CA LEU A 157 -37.40 6.15 71.89
C LEU A 157 -37.06 7.56 71.43
N VAL A 158 -36.87 8.50 72.37
CA VAL A 158 -36.48 9.88 72.06
C VAL A 158 -35.08 9.90 71.43
N GLY A 159 -34.12 9.17 71.99
CA GLY A 159 -32.76 9.08 71.47
C GLY A 159 -32.73 8.60 70.02
N LYS A 160 -33.41 7.48 69.72
CA LYS A 160 -33.48 6.95 68.35
C LYS A 160 -34.20 7.89 67.39
N THR A 161 -35.30 8.52 67.81
CA THR A 161 -36.02 9.45 66.92
C THR A 161 -35.21 10.69 66.59
N LEU A 162 -34.45 11.23 67.54
CA LEU A 162 -33.56 12.37 67.31
C LEU A 162 -32.34 11.98 66.47
N GLU A 163 -31.74 10.83 66.74
CA GLU A 163 -30.59 10.32 65.96
C GLU A 163 -30.99 10.04 64.51
N GLN A 164 -32.14 9.38 64.30
CA GLN A 164 -32.67 9.14 62.96
C GLN A 164 -32.99 10.44 62.23
N GLY A 165 -33.68 11.39 62.89
CA GLY A 165 -33.98 12.69 62.29
C GLY A 165 -32.73 13.49 61.94
N LEU A 166 -31.69 13.44 62.77
CA LEU A 166 -30.41 14.09 62.47
C LEU A 166 -29.71 13.45 61.27
N MET A 167 -29.69 12.11 61.18
CA MET A 167 -29.09 11.40 60.04
C MET A 167 -29.82 11.72 58.73
N GLU A 168 -31.16 11.75 58.75
CA GLU A 168 -31.97 12.08 57.56
C GLU A 168 -31.69 13.50 57.07
N VAL A 169 -31.64 14.49 57.96
CA VAL A 169 -31.34 15.88 57.59
C VAL A 169 -29.92 16.03 57.01
N LEU A 170 -28.93 15.35 57.61
CA LEU A 170 -27.57 15.36 57.07
C LEU A 170 -27.48 14.73 55.68
N GLU A 171 -28.17 13.61 55.46
CA GLU A 171 -28.24 12.97 54.14
C GLU A 171 -28.91 13.88 53.11
N GLU A 172 -30.01 14.57 53.48
CA GLU A 172 -30.68 15.53 52.59
C GLU A 172 -29.78 16.70 52.20
N GLU A 173 -29.04 17.28 53.16
CA GLU A 173 -28.09 18.37 52.89
C GLU A 173 -26.93 17.91 51.99
N GLU A 174 -26.39 16.71 52.21
CA GLU A 174 -25.33 16.14 51.38
C GLU A 174 -25.82 15.88 49.94
N LEU A 175 -27.02 15.31 49.79
CA LEU A 175 -27.64 15.10 48.47
C LEU A 175 -27.91 16.42 47.74
N GLU A 176 -28.37 17.45 48.45
CA GLU A 176 -28.58 18.78 47.87
C GLU A 176 -27.26 19.42 47.44
N ALA A 177 -26.20 19.31 48.25
CA ALA A 177 -24.88 19.80 47.92
C ALA A 177 -24.29 19.09 46.67
N MET A 178 -24.45 17.76 46.58
CA MET A 178 -24.01 17.00 45.40
C MET A 178 -24.79 17.39 44.14
N ARG A 179 -26.12 17.57 44.23
CA ARG A 179 -26.94 18.04 43.10
C ARG A 179 -26.51 19.41 42.62
N LYS A 180 -26.33 20.37 43.53
CA LYS A 180 -25.83 21.72 43.19
C LYS A 180 -24.47 21.66 42.51
N HIS A 181 -23.56 20.81 43.00
CA HIS A 181 -22.25 20.63 42.37
C HIS A 181 -22.36 20.05 40.96
N GLN A 182 -23.18 19.02 40.77
CA GLN A 182 -23.42 18.40 39.46
C GLN A 182 -24.03 19.39 38.47
N GLU A 183 -25.06 20.14 38.87
CA GLU A 183 -25.70 21.15 38.02
C GLU A 183 -24.70 22.22 37.57
N ASN A 184 -23.87 22.72 38.50
CA ASN A 184 -22.82 23.69 38.17
C ASN A 184 -21.81 23.11 37.17
N PHE A 185 -21.38 21.86 37.38
CA PHE A 185 -20.46 21.19 36.46
C PHE A 185 -21.07 20.98 35.07
N GLU A 186 -22.34 20.56 35.00
CA GLU A 186 -23.05 20.39 33.73
C GLU A 186 -23.23 21.71 32.99
N GLN A 187 -23.53 22.81 33.69
CA GLN A 187 -23.61 24.14 33.10
C GLN A 187 -22.28 24.57 32.47
N ILE A 188 -21.17 24.40 33.20
CA ILE A 188 -19.83 24.72 32.71
C ILE A 188 -19.50 23.85 31.49
N ARG A 189 -19.72 22.53 31.60
CA ARG A 189 -19.45 21.58 30.51
C ARG A 189 -20.25 21.91 29.25
N ASN A 190 -21.53 22.26 29.40
CA ASN A 190 -22.38 22.61 28.26
C ASN A 190 -21.94 23.94 27.63
N ALA A 191 -21.55 24.93 28.44
CA ALA A 191 -21.02 26.19 27.93
C ALA A 191 -19.69 25.99 27.17
N GLU A 192 -18.78 25.17 27.72
CA GLU A 192 -17.52 24.79 27.07
C GLU A 192 -17.77 24.04 25.76
N LEU A 193 -18.69 23.07 25.74
CA LEU A 193 -19.04 22.31 24.54
C LEU A 193 -19.57 23.22 23.42
N ILE A 194 -20.42 24.19 23.76
CA ILE A 194 -20.94 25.15 22.76
C ILE A 194 -19.82 26.04 22.24
N ALA A 195 -18.92 26.49 23.13
CA ALA A 195 -17.78 27.31 22.75
C ALA A 195 -16.80 26.55 21.82
N THR A 196 -16.48 25.28 22.13
CA THR A 196 -15.60 24.46 21.29
C THR A 196 -16.23 24.19 19.93
N GLN A 197 -17.51 23.81 19.87
CA GLN A 197 -18.22 23.59 18.60
C GLN A 197 -18.25 24.86 17.74
N ARG A 198 -18.43 26.04 18.34
CA ARG A 198 -18.38 27.31 17.62
C ARG A 198 -17.00 27.58 17.03
N MET A 199 -15.93 27.30 17.79
CA MET A 199 -14.55 27.46 17.32
C MET A 199 -14.23 26.47 16.20
N GLU A 200 -14.55 25.19 16.37
CA GLU A 200 -14.38 24.14 15.37
C GLU A 200 -15.11 24.47 14.06
N ALA A 201 -16.36 24.91 14.13
CA ALA A 201 -17.12 25.29 12.95
C ALA A 201 -16.54 26.52 12.23
N SER A 202 -15.84 27.40 12.95
CA SER A 202 -15.13 28.55 12.36
C SER A 202 -13.82 28.12 11.69
N GLU A 203 -13.06 27.22 12.32
CA GLU A 203 -11.81 26.69 11.77
C GLU A 203 -12.08 25.81 10.54
N LYS A 204 -13.11 24.95 10.60
CA LYS A 204 -13.54 24.16 9.45
C LYS A 204 -13.87 25.03 8.23
N ARG A 205 -14.57 26.14 8.44
CA ARG A 205 -14.88 27.09 7.35
C ARG A 205 -13.61 27.72 6.75
N LYS A 206 -12.65 28.11 7.59
CA LYS A 206 -11.35 28.65 7.12
C LYS A 206 -10.55 27.59 6.37
N GLU A 207 -10.54 26.36 6.84
CA GLU A 207 -9.84 25.25 6.22
C GLU A 207 -10.46 24.89 4.86
N GLU A 208 -11.79 24.83 4.77
CA GLU A 208 -12.50 24.64 3.51
C GLU A 208 -12.20 25.76 2.50
N GLU A 209 -12.16 27.02 2.94
CA GLU A 209 -11.77 28.12 2.05
C GLU A 209 -10.29 27.99 1.62
N LYS A 210 -9.38 27.72 2.56
CA LYS A 210 -7.96 27.52 2.26
C LYS A 210 -7.77 26.40 1.25
N GLN A 211 -8.45 25.28 1.42
CA GLN A 211 -8.36 24.14 0.51
C GLN A 211 -8.89 24.51 -0.88
N ARG A 212 -10.03 25.22 -0.96
CA ARG A 212 -10.54 25.75 -2.25
C ARG A 212 -9.54 26.67 -2.94
N ARG A 213 -8.83 27.52 -2.20
CA ARG A 213 -7.79 28.40 -2.76
C ARG A 213 -6.61 27.60 -3.29
N ILE A 214 -6.15 26.58 -2.56
CA ILE A 214 -5.06 25.70 -2.98
C ILE A 214 -5.45 24.96 -4.26
N ASP A 215 -6.66 24.41 -4.33
CA ASP A 215 -7.13 23.68 -5.52
C ASP A 215 -7.24 24.60 -6.74
N GLN A 216 -7.71 25.84 -6.55
CA GLN A 216 -7.75 26.85 -7.62
C GLN A 216 -6.34 27.23 -8.11
N GLU A 217 -5.40 27.42 -7.18
CA GLU A 217 -4.01 27.78 -7.47
C GLU A 217 -3.29 26.65 -8.23
N LYS A 218 -3.49 25.41 -7.78
CA LYS A 218 -2.99 24.21 -8.46
C LYS A 218 -3.53 24.10 -9.89
N GLN A 219 -4.84 24.27 -10.09
CA GLN A 219 -5.43 24.25 -11.43
C GLN A 219 -4.92 25.40 -12.30
N ARG A 220 -4.70 26.60 -11.74
CA ARG A 220 -4.10 27.72 -12.46
C ARG A 220 -2.69 27.36 -12.94
N LEU A 221 -1.87 26.80 -12.04
CA LEU A 221 -0.49 26.40 -12.34
C LEU A 221 -0.44 25.30 -13.43
N GLU A 222 -1.33 24.30 -13.35
CA GLU A 222 -1.45 23.25 -14.37
C GLU A 222 -1.81 23.83 -15.74
N ARG A 223 -2.80 24.74 -15.80
CA ARG A 223 -3.17 25.41 -17.07
C ARG A 223 -2.03 26.28 -17.60
N GLU A 224 -1.35 27.03 -16.72
CA GLU A 224 -0.20 27.85 -17.10
C GLU A 224 0.92 26.99 -17.67
N GLY A 225 1.22 25.85 -17.04
CA GLY A 225 2.20 24.88 -17.54
C GLY A 225 1.87 24.37 -18.93
N GLN A 226 0.61 23.98 -19.17
CA GLN A 226 0.15 23.53 -20.48
C GLN A 226 0.23 24.63 -21.54
N VAL A 227 -0.18 25.86 -21.21
CA VAL A 227 -0.12 27.00 -22.14
C VAL A 227 1.34 27.32 -22.46
N ARG A 228 2.22 27.35 -21.46
CA ARG A 228 3.65 27.61 -21.65
C ARG A 228 4.29 26.57 -22.59
N GLN A 229 3.98 25.28 -22.40
CA GLN A 229 4.46 24.22 -23.28
C GLN A 229 3.92 24.36 -24.71
N LYS A 230 2.63 24.66 -24.88
CA LYS A 230 2.02 24.86 -26.20
C LYS A 230 2.63 26.06 -26.93
N VAL A 231 2.84 27.17 -26.25
CA VAL A 231 3.47 28.37 -26.82
C VAL A 231 4.91 28.07 -27.22
N ALA A 232 5.69 27.41 -26.35
CA ALA A 232 7.07 27.02 -26.66
C ALA A 232 7.16 26.05 -27.85
N ALA A 233 6.28 25.05 -27.90
CA ALA A 233 6.20 24.12 -29.02
C ALA A 233 5.81 24.83 -30.32
N SER A 234 4.85 25.76 -30.27
CA SER A 234 4.44 26.54 -31.44
C SER A 234 5.55 27.47 -31.93
N SER A 235 6.30 28.13 -31.04
CA SER A 235 7.43 28.99 -31.45
C SER A 235 8.56 28.15 -32.04
N PHE A 236 8.86 26.99 -31.44
CA PHE A 236 9.87 26.06 -31.96
C PHE A 236 9.47 25.52 -33.34
N ALA A 237 8.22 25.06 -33.49
CA ALA A 237 7.73 24.54 -34.75
C ALA A 237 7.79 25.58 -35.88
N ARG A 238 7.46 26.85 -35.60
CA ARG A 238 7.59 27.93 -36.61
C ARG A 238 9.04 28.13 -37.05
N GLY A 239 9.95 28.32 -36.09
CA GLY A 239 11.37 28.50 -36.43
C GLY A 239 11.97 27.30 -37.15
N PHE A 240 11.60 26.08 -36.75
CA PHE A 240 12.07 24.86 -37.41
C PHE A 240 11.47 24.66 -38.82
N LEU A 241 10.17 24.93 -38.99
CA LEU A 241 9.53 24.84 -40.30
C LEU A 241 10.12 25.85 -41.28
N ASP A 242 10.40 27.08 -40.84
CA ASP A 242 11.05 28.09 -41.68
C ASP A 242 12.39 27.57 -42.21
N THR A 243 13.22 26.97 -41.35
CA THR A 243 14.51 26.38 -41.77
C THR A 243 14.35 25.16 -42.68
N VAL A 244 13.44 24.24 -42.36
CA VAL A 244 13.23 23.02 -43.17
C VAL A 244 12.67 23.34 -44.54
N VAL A 245 11.80 24.35 -44.64
CA VAL A 245 11.28 24.81 -45.92
C VAL A 245 12.43 25.31 -46.80
N GLU A 246 13.30 26.17 -46.28
CA GLU A 246 14.47 26.65 -47.03
C GLU A 246 15.39 25.50 -47.48
N ASP A 247 15.71 24.57 -46.58
CA ASP A 247 16.57 23.41 -46.88
C ASP A 247 15.95 22.51 -47.96
N VAL A 248 14.67 22.15 -47.83
CA VAL A 248 13.98 21.28 -48.80
C VAL A 248 13.84 21.97 -50.17
N PHE A 249 13.59 23.28 -50.20
CA PHE A 249 13.57 24.02 -51.46
C PHE A 249 14.96 24.07 -52.12
N ALA A 250 16.03 24.23 -51.33
CA ALA A 250 17.40 24.18 -51.83
C ALA A 250 17.76 22.79 -52.37
N ASP A 251 17.42 21.72 -51.63
CA ASP A 251 17.63 20.33 -52.05
C ASP A 251 16.87 20.00 -53.34
N LEU A 252 15.59 20.40 -53.43
CA LEU A 252 14.76 20.20 -54.63
C LEU A 252 15.29 21.00 -55.84
N HIS A 253 15.83 22.20 -55.60
CA HIS A 253 16.46 23.01 -56.63
C HIS A 253 17.77 22.36 -57.11
N GLN A 254 18.61 21.88 -56.20
CA GLN A 254 19.85 21.19 -56.53
C GLN A 254 19.61 19.84 -57.23
N ALA A 255 18.55 19.12 -56.85
CA ALA A 255 18.10 17.90 -57.52
C ALA A 255 17.51 18.16 -58.92
N GLY A 256 17.32 19.42 -59.32
CA GLY A 256 16.84 19.80 -60.65
C GLY A 256 15.34 19.57 -60.86
N HIS A 257 14.56 19.46 -59.78
CA HIS A 257 13.11 19.30 -59.88
C HIS A 257 12.41 20.61 -60.26
N PHE A 258 13.00 21.77 -59.93
CA PHE A 258 12.57 23.07 -60.43
C PHE A 258 13.31 23.38 -61.73
N TYR A 259 12.60 23.29 -62.86
CA TYR A 259 13.10 23.65 -64.19
C TYR A 259 12.20 24.70 -64.83
N ASP A 260 12.74 25.48 -65.77
CA ASP A 260 11.93 26.38 -66.58
C ASP A 260 11.10 25.54 -67.56
N PRO A 261 9.75 25.61 -67.51
CA PRO A 261 8.90 24.87 -68.44
C PRO A 261 9.21 25.19 -69.90
N VAL A 262 9.63 26.43 -70.21
CA VAL A 262 9.94 26.84 -71.59
C VAL A 262 11.21 26.17 -72.08
N GLU A 263 12.27 26.14 -71.25
CA GLU A 263 13.52 25.47 -71.63
C GLU A 263 13.31 23.97 -71.87
N LYS A 264 12.48 23.32 -71.04
CA LYS A 264 12.16 21.90 -71.20
C LYS A 264 11.29 21.64 -72.43
N GLU A 265 10.29 22.47 -72.71
CA GLU A 265 9.49 22.37 -73.93
C GLU A 265 10.34 22.55 -75.18
N VAL A 266 11.30 23.48 -75.15
CA VAL A 266 12.27 23.66 -76.24
C VAL A 266 13.15 22.42 -76.41
N SER A 267 13.68 21.88 -75.31
CA SER A 267 14.52 20.67 -75.32
C SER A 267 13.77 19.42 -75.82
N ASP A 268 12.57 19.18 -75.30
CA ASP A 268 11.87 17.91 -75.49
C ASP A 268 10.97 17.91 -76.74
N THR A 269 10.48 19.08 -77.17
CA THR A 269 9.54 19.19 -78.30
C THR A 269 10.15 19.89 -79.51
N PHE A 270 10.75 21.07 -79.31
CA PHE A 270 11.24 21.88 -80.43
C PHE A 270 12.54 21.36 -81.05
N LEU A 271 13.54 21.00 -80.23
CA LEU A 271 14.82 20.50 -80.73
C LEU A 271 14.66 19.19 -81.52
N PRO A 272 13.88 18.18 -81.08
CA PRO A 272 13.66 16.98 -81.87
C PRO A 272 12.93 17.27 -83.18
N TRP A 273 11.93 18.16 -83.17
CA TRP A 273 11.26 18.59 -84.39
C TRP A 273 12.21 19.29 -85.37
N LEU A 274 13.03 20.23 -84.89
CA LEU A 274 14.00 20.95 -85.71
C LEU A 274 15.08 20.00 -86.28
N LEU A 275 15.57 19.07 -85.45
CA LEU A 275 16.52 18.05 -85.89
C LEU A 275 15.88 17.12 -86.94
N ALA A 276 14.62 16.72 -86.78
CA ALA A 276 13.91 15.91 -87.75
C ALA A 276 13.68 16.66 -89.08
N GLU A 277 13.30 17.94 -89.02
CA GLU A 277 13.10 18.76 -90.23
C GLU A 277 14.43 19.01 -90.96
N THR A 278 15.50 19.34 -90.24
CA THR A 278 16.84 19.48 -90.85
C THR A 278 17.34 18.18 -91.45
N GLN A 279 17.10 17.02 -90.80
CA GLN A 279 17.38 15.71 -91.38
C GLN A 279 16.57 15.44 -92.66
N SER A 280 15.29 15.81 -92.69
CA SER A 280 14.44 15.69 -93.89
C SER A 280 14.96 16.52 -95.05
N GLN A 281 15.37 17.78 -94.80
CA GLN A 281 15.97 18.64 -95.82
C GLN A 281 17.30 18.08 -96.33
N LEU A 282 18.17 17.59 -95.43
CA LEU A 282 19.43 16.93 -95.82
C LEU A 282 19.17 15.66 -96.63
N HIS A 283 18.17 14.86 -96.26
CA HIS A 283 17.78 13.67 -97.02
C HIS A 283 17.24 14.04 -98.40
N GLY A 284 16.40 15.08 -98.51
CA GLY A 284 15.92 15.61 -99.79
C GLY A 284 17.07 16.11 -100.67
N MET A 285 18.07 16.77 -100.08
CA MET A 285 19.27 17.21 -100.78
C MET A 285 20.13 16.02 -101.23
N GLU A 286 20.27 14.99 -100.41
CA GLU A 286 20.98 13.75 -100.75
C GLU A 286 20.28 13.00 -101.90
N VAL A 287 18.96 12.86 -101.85
CA VAL A 287 18.17 12.25 -102.93
C VAL A 287 18.28 13.07 -104.22
N SER A 288 18.21 14.40 -104.14
CA SER A 288 18.38 15.30 -105.28
C SER A 288 19.79 15.18 -105.88
N TYR A 289 20.82 15.11 -105.04
CA TYR A 289 22.19 14.91 -105.49
C TYR A 289 22.39 13.53 -106.14
N ASN A 290 21.86 12.47 -105.54
CA ASN A 290 21.95 11.11 -106.09
C ASN A 290 21.18 10.97 -107.40
N THR A 291 19.99 11.57 -107.52
CA THR A 291 19.22 11.59 -108.78
C THR A 291 19.95 12.38 -109.87
N ALA A 292 20.49 13.56 -109.57
CA ALA A 292 21.31 14.33 -110.51
C ALA A 292 22.56 13.53 -110.95
N LYS A 293 23.27 12.89 -110.01
CA LYS A 293 24.41 12.00 -110.30
C LYS A 293 24.00 10.83 -111.20
N ASN A 294 22.84 10.21 -110.95
CA ASN A 294 22.31 9.13 -111.77
C ASN A 294 21.92 9.60 -113.18
N ILE A 295 21.34 10.80 -113.32
CA ILE A 295 21.02 11.40 -114.62
C ILE A 295 22.30 11.69 -115.41
N VAL A 296 23.32 12.28 -114.77
CA VAL A 296 24.63 12.53 -115.41
C VAL A 296 25.28 11.20 -115.82
N ALA A 297 25.26 10.19 -114.96
CA ALA A 297 25.77 8.86 -115.28
C ALA A 297 25.01 8.20 -116.45
N ALA A 298 23.68 8.33 -116.50
CA ALA A 298 22.85 7.83 -117.59
C ALA A 298 23.11 8.60 -118.91
N ALA A 299 23.30 9.92 -118.85
CA ALA A 299 23.66 10.73 -120.01
C ALA A 299 25.05 10.35 -120.56
N ILE A 300 26.03 10.09 -119.69
CA ILE A 300 27.36 9.59 -120.09
C ILE A 300 27.24 8.20 -120.73
N LYS A 301 26.46 7.27 -120.15
CA LYS A 301 26.20 5.94 -120.75
C LYS A 301 25.56 6.05 -122.13
N LYS A 302 24.50 6.86 -122.28
CA LYS A 302 23.84 7.08 -123.58
C LYS A 302 24.79 7.70 -124.61
N LYS A 303 25.64 8.64 -124.21
CA LYS A 303 26.67 9.21 -125.08
C LYS A 303 27.72 8.17 -125.48
N LEU A 304 28.12 7.29 -124.55
CA LEU A 304 29.06 6.21 -124.84
C LEU A 304 28.45 5.19 -125.81
N GLU A 305 27.19 4.80 -125.62
CA GLU A 305 26.44 3.93 -126.53
C GLU A 305 26.29 4.56 -127.93
N GLN A 306 25.99 5.87 -128.01
CA GLN A 306 25.97 6.60 -129.28
C GLN A 306 27.34 6.68 -129.95
N GLN A 307 28.42 6.86 -129.19
CA GLN A 307 29.78 6.87 -129.71
C GLN A 307 30.20 5.47 -130.18
N GLN A 308 29.83 4.41 -129.45
CA GLN A 308 30.06 3.03 -129.87
C GLN A 308 29.26 2.71 -131.14
N ALA A 309 27.97 3.06 -131.21
CA ALA A 309 27.16 2.91 -132.41
C ALA A 309 27.72 3.71 -133.61
N ALA A 310 28.23 4.92 -133.37
CA ALA A 310 28.87 5.73 -134.41
C ALA A 310 30.23 5.17 -134.85
N GLU A 311 31.02 4.62 -133.93
CA GLU A 311 32.27 3.92 -134.24
C GLU A 311 32.02 2.61 -135.00
N ASP A 312 31.00 1.84 -134.62
CA ASP A 312 30.60 0.61 -135.32
C ASP A 312 30.04 0.92 -136.72
N ALA A 313 29.24 1.99 -136.85
CA ALA A 313 28.80 2.49 -138.15
C ALA A 313 29.98 3.02 -138.99
N ARG A 314 30.96 3.69 -138.38
CA ARG A 314 32.17 4.15 -139.06
C ARG A 314 33.06 2.98 -139.50
N LYS A 315 33.18 1.93 -138.68
CA LYS A 315 33.90 0.70 -139.06
C LYS A 315 33.18 -0.06 -140.17
N ALA A 316 31.85 -0.11 -140.16
CA ALA A 316 31.05 -0.67 -141.24
C ALA A 316 31.26 0.11 -142.55
N ALA A 317 31.21 1.45 -142.50
CA ALA A 317 31.47 2.30 -143.67
C ALA A 317 32.90 2.19 -144.20
N ILE A 318 33.91 2.03 -143.33
CA ILE A 318 35.30 1.78 -143.75
C ILE A 318 35.45 0.37 -144.34
N ALA A 319 34.70 -0.62 -143.87
CA ALA A 319 34.69 -1.96 -144.46
C ALA A 319 34.04 -1.96 -145.85
N GLU A 320 32.92 -1.23 -146.04
CA GLU A 320 32.28 -1.04 -147.35
C GLU A 320 33.17 -0.24 -148.32
N ALA A 321 33.85 0.81 -147.85
CA ALA A 321 34.77 1.60 -148.68
C ALA A 321 36.01 0.80 -149.10
N LYS A 322 36.57 -0.05 -148.22
CA LYS A 322 37.66 -0.96 -148.59
C LYS A 322 37.23 -2.06 -149.57
N ALA A 323 36.00 -2.54 -149.47
CA ALA A 323 35.44 -3.49 -150.44
C ALA A 323 35.21 -2.85 -151.82
N ALA A 324 34.88 -1.55 -151.87
CA ALA A 324 34.76 -0.80 -153.12
C ALA A 324 36.13 -0.49 -153.77
N GLU A 325 37.15 -0.16 -152.97
CA GLU A 325 38.51 0.11 -153.44
C GLU A 325 39.20 -1.16 -154.00
N GLU A 326 38.97 -2.34 -153.40
CA GLU A 326 39.42 -3.63 -153.99
C GLU A 326 38.71 -3.97 -155.30
N ALA A 327 37.48 -3.49 -155.52
CA ALA A 327 36.75 -3.70 -156.77
C ALA A 327 37.25 -2.78 -157.90
N GLU A 328 37.57 -1.52 -157.60
CA GLU A 328 38.17 -0.60 -158.59
C GLU A 328 39.61 -0.98 -158.98
N ALA A 329 40.40 -1.58 -158.07
CA ALA A 329 41.73 -2.08 -158.38
C ALA A 329 41.73 -3.26 -159.38
N ARG A 330 40.66 -4.07 -159.45
CA ARG A 330 40.52 -5.12 -160.47
C ARG A 330 40.07 -4.58 -161.83
N ALA A 331 39.35 -3.47 -161.87
CA ALA A 331 38.88 -2.86 -163.12
C ALA A 331 39.99 -2.07 -163.86
N ALA A 332 40.99 -1.53 -163.14
CA ALA A 332 42.08 -0.77 -163.73
C ALA A 332 43.16 -1.64 -164.43
N GLU A 333 43.28 -2.92 -164.07
CA GLU A 333 44.24 -3.84 -164.71
C GLU A 333 43.76 -4.34 -166.09
N GLU A 334 42.44 -4.36 -166.35
CA GLU A 334 41.87 -4.80 -167.63
C GLU A 334 41.86 -3.70 -168.73
N ALA A 335 41.88 -2.42 -168.37
CA ALA A 335 41.79 -1.32 -169.34
C ALA A 335 43.12 -0.95 -170.04
N ALA A 336 44.28 -1.20 -169.41
CA ALA A 336 45.58 -0.81 -169.95
C ALA A 336 46.13 -1.74 -171.06
N ALA A 337 45.51 -2.91 -171.29
CA ALA A 337 45.95 -3.88 -172.30
C ALA A 337 45.36 -3.62 -173.71
N ALA A 338 44.40 -2.69 -173.87
CA ALA A 338 43.64 -2.53 -175.11
C ALA A 338 44.11 -1.40 -176.05
N GLU A 339 44.92 -0.43 -175.61
CA GLU A 339 45.17 0.81 -176.40
C GLU A 339 46.49 0.80 -177.23
N ALA A 340 47.24 -0.32 -177.25
CA ALA A 340 48.48 -0.45 -178.03
C ALA A 340 48.31 -1.12 -179.42
N ALA A 341 47.08 -1.38 -179.90
CA ALA A 341 46.84 -2.23 -181.07
C ALA A 341 46.04 -1.62 -182.26
N ALA A 342 45.75 -0.32 -182.29
CA ALA A 342 45.03 0.30 -183.42
C ALA A 342 45.76 1.52 -183.99
N ALA A 343 46.71 1.26 -184.89
CA ALA A 343 47.32 2.21 -185.81
C ALA A 343 46.48 2.38 -187.09
N GLU A 344 46.74 3.46 -187.83
CA GLU A 344 46.55 3.60 -189.29
C GLU A 344 45.21 3.16 -189.93
N ALA A 345 44.30 4.12 -190.15
CA ALA A 345 43.70 4.44 -191.47
C ALA A 345 42.51 5.41 -191.29
N GLY A 346 42.48 6.51 -192.06
CA GLY A 346 41.31 7.38 -192.22
C GLY A 346 40.13 6.62 -192.84
N GLU A 347 38.89 7.08 -192.77
CA GLU A 347 38.41 8.38 -193.26
C GLU A 347 37.01 8.68 -192.68
N GLU A 348 36.69 9.97 -192.60
CA GLU A 348 35.65 10.64 -191.81
C GLU A 348 34.28 10.73 -192.50
N GLY A 349 33.20 10.79 -191.70
CA GLY A 349 31.83 11.08 -192.14
C GLY A 349 30.79 11.00 -191.02
N GLU A 350 30.37 12.18 -190.54
CA GLU A 350 28.99 12.66 -190.32
C GLU A 350 27.91 11.79 -189.60
N GLU A 351 27.23 12.46 -188.65
CA GLU A 351 25.77 12.41 -188.33
C GLU A 351 25.15 11.43 -187.29
N ALA A 352 24.08 12.00 -186.67
CA ALA A 352 22.97 11.44 -185.85
C ALA A 352 23.25 11.16 -184.34
N ALA A 353 22.59 11.77 -183.35
CA ALA A 353 21.18 12.11 -183.06
C ALA A 353 20.32 10.94 -182.51
N GLY A 354 19.62 11.23 -181.41
CA GLY A 354 18.44 10.50 -180.89
C GLY A 354 18.68 9.69 -179.60
N GLU A 355 18.05 10.00 -178.45
CA GLU A 355 16.69 9.56 -178.01
C GLU A 355 16.67 8.06 -177.65
N GLU A 356 16.03 7.52 -176.60
CA GLU A 356 14.99 7.96 -175.66
C GLU A 356 14.76 6.80 -174.62
N GLY A 357 13.99 7.07 -173.56
CA GLY A 357 13.23 6.05 -172.77
C GLY A 357 13.95 5.39 -171.59
N GLY A 358 13.36 5.11 -170.43
CA GLY A 358 11.98 5.15 -169.94
C GLY A 358 11.91 4.38 -168.61
N GLU A 359 10.96 4.74 -167.72
CA GLU A 359 10.04 3.83 -166.98
C GLU A 359 10.62 2.65 -166.13
N GLU A 360 10.10 2.19 -164.98
CA GLU A 360 8.90 2.38 -164.16
C GLU A 360 9.04 1.47 -162.90
N GLY A 361 8.24 1.70 -161.83
CA GLY A 361 7.85 0.71 -160.78
C GLY A 361 8.89 0.36 -159.70
N GLY A 362 8.59 -0.03 -158.45
CA GLY A 362 7.40 -0.37 -157.64
C GLY A 362 7.95 -0.83 -156.25
N GLU A 363 7.37 -0.48 -155.10
CA GLU A 363 6.41 -1.25 -154.29
C GLU A 363 7.00 -2.03 -153.07
N SER A 364 6.30 -1.91 -151.90
CA SER A 364 6.28 -2.78 -150.68
C SER A 364 7.46 -2.72 -149.68
N ALA A 365 7.36 -2.89 -148.34
CA ALA A 365 6.31 -3.34 -147.42
C ALA A 365 6.58 -2.87 -145.96
N GLU A 366 5.51 -2.85 -145.14
CA GLU A 366 5.36 -2.86 -143.65
C GLU A 366 6.10 -1.88 -142.71
#